data_AF-A0A2T4WNL6-F1
#
_entry.id   AF-A0A2T4WNL6-F1
#
_cell.length_a   1.000
_cell.length_b   1.000
_cell.length_c   1.000
_cell.angle_alpha   90.00
_cell.angle_beta   90.00
_cell.angle_gamma   90.00
#
_symmetry.space_group_name_H-M   'P 1'
#
loop_
_entity.id
_entity.type
_entity.pdbx_description
1 polymer ?
#
loop_
_entity_poly.entity_id
_entity_poly.type
_entity_poly.pdbx_seq_one_letter_code
_entity_poly.pdbx_strand_id
1 'polypeptide(L)'
;MLKVFLFIIFSLSVFSSNAQKNLVWPVLAMTNYDQDPVSGLFSPKFPSILSSNYEGQEVIISGYLIPLDVAANTYALSKNPFSACFFCGNSGPETVGELK
;
A
#
# COMPACT_ATOMS: atom_id res chain seq x y z
N MET A 1 -42.98 -20.09 -8.87
CA MET A 1 -42.62 -18.68 -8.57
C MET A 1 -41.38 -18.57 -7.68
N LEU A 2 -41.28 -19.32 -6.57
CA LEU A 2 -40.09 -19.31 -5.67
C LEU A 2 -38.75 -19.65 -6.35
N LYS A 3 -38.73 -20.62 -7.29
CA LYS A 3 -37.52 -20.98 -8.05
C LYS A 3 -37.00 -19.85 -8.95
N VAL A 4 -37.90 -19.05 -9.52
CA VAL A 4 -37.53 -17.90 -10.37
C VAL A 4 -36.95 -16.77 -9.51
N PHE A 5 -37.52 -16.56 -8.32
CA PHE A 5 -37.02 -15.57 -7.35
C PHE A 5 -35.61 -15.91 -6.85
N LEU A 6 -35.34 -17.18 -6.52
CA LEU A 6 -34.00 -17.65 -6.16
C LEU A 6 -32.98 -17.48 -7.29
N PHE A 7 -33.40 -17.68 -8.54
CA PHE A 7 -32.52 -17.51 -9.71
C PHE A 7 -32.17 -16.04 -9.97
N ILE A 8 -33.11 -15.12 -9.75
CA ILE A 8 -32.88 -13.67 -9.87
C ILE A 8 -31.92 -13.19 -8.78
N ILE A 9 -32.10 -13.61 -7.52
CA ILE A 9 -31.18 -13.24 -6.43
C ILE A 9 -29.75 -13.75 -6.70
N PHE A 10 -29.62 -15.00 -7.17
CA PHE A 10 -28.32 -15.56 -7.53
C PHE A 10 -27.66 -14.86 -8.74
N SER A 11 -28.46 -14.33 -9.67
CA SER A 11 -27.95 -13.56 -10.81
C SER A 11 -27.54 -12.12 -10.44
N LEU A 12 -28.08 -11.51 -9.38
CA LEU A 12 -27.68 -10.16 -8.96
C LEU A 12 -26.37 -10.15 -8.15
N SER A 13 -26.06 -11.22 -7.42
CA SER A 13 -24.85 -11.31 -6.60
C SER A 13 -23.55 -11.46 -7.39
N VAL A 14 -23.60 -11.88 -8.67
CA VAL A 14 -22.42 -12.04 -9.53
C VAL A 14 -21.84 -10.70 -10.03
N PHE A 15 -22.62 -9.62 -9.98
CA PHE A 15 -22.23 -8.31 -10.52
C PHE A 15 -21.35 -7.45 -9.59
N SER A 16 -21.08 -7.89 -8.35
CA SER A 16 -20.34 -7.09 -7.37
C SER A 16 -18.84 -7.43 -7.26
N SER A 17 -18.26 -8.12 -8.25
CA SER A 17 -16.82 -8.41 -8.26
C SER A 17 -16.01 -7.18 -8.70
N ASN A 18 -15.49 -6.42 -7.74
CA ASN A 18 -14.46 -5.42 -8.00
C ASN A 18 -13.09 -6.04 -7.73
N ALA A 19 -12.21 -6.04 -8.73
CA ALA A 19 -10.83 -6.47 -8.56
C ALA A 19 -10.04 -5.44 -7.73
N GLN A 20 -9.08 -5.91 -6.94
CA GLN A 20 -8.17 -5.04 -6.19
C GLN A 20 -7.33 -4.19 -7.15
N LYS A 21 -7.12 -2.91 -6.81
CA LYS A 21 -6.33 -2.00 -7.64
C LYS A 21 -4.84 -2.30 -7.46
N ASN A 22 -4.08 -2.26 -8.55
CA ASN A 22 -2.63 -2.31 -8.47
C ASN A 22 -2.09 -0.95 -8.03
N LEU A 23 -1.35 -0.92 -6.92
CA LEU A 23 -0.59 0.22 -6.47
C LEU A 23 0.88 0.03 -6.85
N VAL A 24 1.47 1.02 -7.51
CA VAL A 24 2.85 0.95 -8.01
C VAL A 24 3.72 2.04 -7.41
N TRP A 25 5.00 1.73 -7.18
CA TRP A 25 5.97 2.64 -6.57
C TRP A 25 6.08 4.03 -7.22
N PRO A 26 6.00 4.20 -8.56
CA PRO A 26 5.98 5.54 -9.16
C PRO A 26 4.84 6.42 -8.66
N VAL A 27 3.70 5.84 -8.29
CA VAL A 27 2.57 6.60 -7.72
C VAL A 27 2.90 7.07 -6.30
N LEU A 28 3.48 6.18 -5.49
CA LEU A 28 3.96 6.53 -4.14
C LEU A 28 5.09 7.57 -4.17
N ALA A 29 5.96 7.52 -5.18
CA ALA A 29 7.05 8.47 -5.40
C ALA A 29 6.59 9.90 -5.74
N MET A 30 5.31 10.12 -6.02
CA MET A 30 4.74 11.47 -6.14
C MET A 30 4.52 12.14 -4.78
N THR A 31 4.70 11.42 -3.66
CA THR A 31 4.55 11.93 -2.31
C THR A 31 5.72 12.84 -1.96
N ASN A 32 5.41 14.03 -1.45
CA ASN A 32 6.42 14.91 -0.84
C ASN A 32 6.54 14.60 0.65
N TYR A 33 7.69 14.87 1.25
CA TYR A 33 7.91 14.61 2.67
C TYR A 33 8.44 15.86 3.36
N ASP A 34 7.82 16.23 4.48
CA ASP A 34 8.42 17.16 5.42
C ASP A 34 9.29 16.35 6.39
N GLN A 35 10.48 16.84 6.68
CA GLN A 35 11.35 16.25 7.69
C GLN A 35 11.34 17.12 8.95
N ASP A 36 11.02 16.51 10.09
CA ASP A 36 11.16 17.17 11.38
C ASP A 36 12.66 17.40 11.68
N PRO A 37 13.11 18.65 11.88
CA PRO A 37 14.51 18.96 12.12
C PRO A 37 15.05 18.46 13.47
N VAL A 38 14.18 18.15 14.43
CA VAL A 38 14.57 17.66 15.76
C VAL A 38 14.59 16.13 15.80
N SER A 39 13.49 15.49 15.36
CA SER A 39 13.37 14.03 15.41
C SER A 39 13.94 13.31 14.19
N GLY A 40 14.11 14.02 13.07
CA GLY A 40 14.49 13.44 11.78
C GLY A 40 13.37 12.66 11.09
N LEU A 41 12.16 12.60 11.67
CA LEU A 41 11.04 11.84 11.15
C LEU A 41 10.45 12.48 9.90
N PHE A 42 10.04 11.63 8.95
CA PHE A 42 9.40 12.05 7.71
C PHE A 42 7.87 12.01 7.86
N SER A 43 7.22 13.12 7.49
CA SER A 43 5.76 13.22 7.39
C SER A 43 5.33 13.28 5.93
N PRO A 44 4.60 12.28 5.40
CA PRO A 44 4.18 12.26 4.01
C PRO A 44 3.07 13.28 3.73
N LYS A 45 3.22 14.01 2.62
CA LYS A 45 2.21 14.85 1.98
C LYS A 45 1.73 14.17 0.71
N PHE A 46 0.72 13.32 0.86
CA PHE A 46 0.16 12.57 -0.25
C PHE A 46 -0.55 13.49 -1.25
N PRO A 47 -0.25 13.41 -2.56
CA PRO A 47 -1.03 14.10 -3.57
C PRO A 47 -2.46 13.55 -3.65
N SER A 48 -3.38 14.37 -4.15
CA SER A 48 -4.82 14.03 -4.27
C SER A 48 -5.08 12.73 -5.04
N ILE A 49 -4.19 12.35 -5.96
CA ILE A 49 -4.29 11.10 -6.71
C ILE A 49 -4.18 9.88 -5.79
N LEU A 50 -3.36 9.93 -4.74
CA LEU A 50 -3.20 8.82 -3.81
C LEU A 50 -4.42 8.69 -2.89
N SER A 51 -4.84 9.79 -2.27
CA SER A 51 -6.02 9.78 -1.38
C SER A 51 -7.29 9.40 -2.14
N SER A 52 -7.55 10.00 -3.30
CA SER A 52 -8.77 9.75 -4.07
C SER A 52 -8.90 8.33 -4.61
N ASN A 53 -7.79 7.60 -4.80
CA ASN A 53 -7.81 6.30 -5.47
C ASN A 53 -7.51 5.11 -4.57
N TYR A 54 -6.77 5.31 -3.47
CA TYR A 54 -6.20 4.22 -2.68
C TYR A 54 -6.46 4.33 -1.17
N GLU A 55 -6.89 5.48 -0.66
CA GLU A 55 -7.19 5.62 0.76
C GLU A 55 -8.37 4.73 1.16
N GLY A 56 -8.16 3.90 2.19
CA GLY A 56 -9.14 2.91 2.65
C GLY A 56 -9.44 1.78 1.65
N GLN A 57 -8.68 1.66 0.56
CA GLN A 57 -8.86 0.61 -0.44
C GLN A 57 -7.88 -0.55 -0.23
N GLU A 58 -8.34 -1.76 -0.49
CA GLU A 58 -7.43 -2.89 -0.68
C GLU A 58 -6.70 -2.77 -2.01
N VAL A 59 -5.38 -2.95 -1.97
CA VAL A 59 -4.50 -2.82 -3.13
C VAL A 59 -3.57 -4.00 -3.24
N ILE A 60 -3.13 -4.27 -4.47
CA ILE A 60 -2.03 -5.18 -4.75
C ILE A 60 -0.79 -4.34 -5.02
N ILE A 61 0.27 -4.56 -4.26
CA ILE A 61 1.58 -3.93 -4.46
C ILE A 61 2.67 -5.00 -4.37
N SER A 62 3.65 -4.91 -5.26
CA SER A 62 4.83 -5.78 -5.26
C SER A 62 6.03 -5.06 -4.64
N GLY A 63 6.81 -5.77 -3.86
CA GLY A 63 8.03 -5.23 -3.25
C GLY A 63 8.83 -6.32 -2.52
N TYR A 64 9.89 -5.88 -1.87
CA TYR A 64 10.74 -6.69 -1.02
C TYR A 64 10.28 -6.57 0.43
N LEU A 65 10.23 -7.70 1.14
CA LEU A 65 10.00 -7.71 2.57
C LEU A 65 11.32 -7.49 3.29
N ILE A 66 11.42 -6.39 4.06
CA ILE A 66 12.61 -6.03 4.83
C ILE A 66 12.35 -6.34 6.31
N PRO A 67 13.06 -7.31 6.92
CA PRO A 67 12.93 -7.59 8.34
C PRO A 67 13.59 -6.48 9.16
N LEU A 68 12.81 -5.77 9.98
CA LEU A 68 13.33 -4.75 10.89
C LEU A 68 13.63 -5.36 12.26
N ASP A 69 12.69 -6.14 12.77
CA ASP A 69 12.85 -6.94 13.98
C ASP A 69 12.07 -8.25 13.82
N VAL A 70 12.80 -9.34 13.59
CA VAL A 70 12.21 -10.67 13.38
C VAL A 70 11.57 -11.20 14.67
N ALA A 71 12.15 -10.89 15.85
CA ALA A 71 11.61 -11.33 17.13
C ALA A 71 10.29 -10.63 17.45
N ALA A 72 10.16 -9.37 17.06
CA ALA A 72 8.92 -8.59 17.17
C ALA A 72 7.98 -8.73 15.95
N ASN A 73 8.27 -9.62 14.99
CA ASN A 73 7.52 -9.78 13.74
C ASN A 73 7.27 -8.46 12.99
N THR A 74 8.23 -7.53 13.04
CA THR A 74 8.13 -6.22 12.41
C THR A 74 8.87 -6.20 11.09
N TYR A 75 8.14 -5.90 10.01
CA TYR A 75 8.65 -5.89 8.64
C TYR A 75 8.21 -4.62 7.92
N ALA A 76 9.03 -4.16 6.98
CA ALA A 76 8.67 -3.11 6.04
C ALA A 76 8.53 -3.66 4.63
N LEU A 77 7.60 -3.09 3.86
CA LEU A 77 7.54 -3.31 2.43
C LEU A 77 8.45 -2.28 1.75
N SER A 78 9.36 -2.71 0.88
CA SER A 78 10.27 -1.82 0.17
C SER A 78 10.23 -2.00 -1.34
N LYS A 79 10.46 -0.89 -2.06
CA LYS A 79 10.72 -0.89 -3.50
C LYS A 79 12.00 -1.66 -3.85
N ASN A 80 12.97 -1.64 -2.95
CA ASN A 80 14.34 -2.06 -3.19
C ASN A 80 14.71 -3.27 -2.31
N PRO A 81 15.67 -4.11 -2.75
CA PRO A 81 16.19 -5.19 -1.91
C PRO A 81 16.93 -4.63 -0.70
N PHE A 82 17.20 -5.51 0.29
CA PHE A 82 17.85 -5.15 1.55
C PHE A 82 19.13 -4.32 1.37
N SER A 83 19.99 -4.63 0.40
CA SER A 83 21.23 -3.89 0.14
C SER A 83 21.03 -2.42 -0.25
N ALA A 84 19.83 -2.03 -0.66
CA ALA A 84 19.47 -0.68 -1.09
C ALA A 84 18.24 -0.14 -0.34
N CYS A 85 18.01 -0.59 0.89
CA CYS A 85 16.83 -0.23 1.66
C CYS A 85 16.91 1.21 2.24
N PHE A 86 15.76 1.85 2.49
CA PHE A 86 15.67 3.17 3.14
C PHE A 86 16.39 3.19 4.50
N PHE A 87 16.12 2.20 5.36
CA PHE A 87 16.76 2.09 6.68
C PHE A 87 18.26 1.80 6.62
N CYS A 88 18.75 1.38 5.45
CA CYS A 88 20.16 1.13 5.17
C CYS A 88 20.87 2.40 4.68
N GLY A 89 20.15 3.53 4.53
CA GLY A 89 20.67 4.82 4.07
C GLY A 89 20.80 4.96 2.56
N ASN A 90 20.33 3.99 1.78
CA ASN A 90 20.58 3.89 0.33
C ASN A 90 19.39 4.34 -0.54
N SER A 91 18.29 4.80 0.06
CA SER A 91 17.08 5.23 -0.66
C SER A 91 16.27 6.20 0.17
N GLY A 92 15.37 6.95 -0.48
CA GLY A 92 14.50 7.92 0.18
C GLY A 92 13.22 7.31 0.77
N PRO A 93 12.46 8.10 1.55
CA PRO A 93 11.25 7.64 2.25
C PRO A 93 10.13 7.20 1.29
N GLU A 94 10.19 7.56 0.02
CA GLU A 94 9.26 7.12 -1.02
C GLU A 94 9.40 5.64 -1.42
N THR A 95 10.43 4.97 -0.92
CA THR A 95 10.76 3.57 -1.26
C THR A 95 10.37 2.57 -0.18
N VAL A 96 9.64 3.00 0.87
CA VAL A 96 9.31 2.18 2.02
C VAL A 96 7.88 2.42 2.50
N GLY A 97 7.21 1.37 2.95
CA GLY A 97 5.92 1.41 3.62
C GLY A 97 5.91 0.49 4.85
N GLU A 98 5.28 0.96 5.92
CA GLU A 98 5.03 0.16 7.12
C GLU A 98 3.96 -0.91 6.84
N LEU A 99 4.17 -2.11 7.35
CA LEU A 99 3.15 -3.15 7.42
C LEU A 99 2.58 -3.17 8.84
N LYS A 100 1.25 -3.12 8.97
CA LYS A 100 0.53 -3.18 10.24
C LYS A 100 -0.26 -4.48 10.37
#